data_AF-A0A1G5KAU4-F1
#
_entry.id   AF-A0A1G5KAU4-F1
#
_cell.length_a   1.000
_cell.length_b   1.000
_cell.length_c   1.000
_cell.angle_alpha   90.00
_cell.angle_beta   90.00
_cell.angle_gamma   90.00
#
_symmetry.space_group_name_H-M   'P 1'
#
loop_
_entity.id
_entity.type
_entity.pdbx_description
1 polymer ?
#
loop_
_entity_poly.entity_id
_entity_poly.type
_entity_poly.pdbx_seq_one_letter_code
_entity_poly.pdbx_strand_id
1 'polypeptide(L)'
;MFIRKKVIRTLLTLPLAGLMFVLLGAQQTLAAPVDSLLPERSQQEINQKWTQWMSNKDQPATYIQTPSTTAPYFAGVLSESSLQQALNAANFYRYLSGLEGDLVLDASLNVQAQHGAVLVSTGPLSHFPARPADMPKDFFDLGAKSASSSNLYASYGAAGNLAVKSVEAYMDDSDASNIGALGHRRWILSPQLKKVGFGIASRDNKNYASHFSTMQVMDTSRAGKLRYNYNLYPNKGAFPIEAFNVSQAWSAQLNPDVFAKPSTSEVQVELTRTSDQKTWNFGGKAPASSDPAKAFFNVNTDGYGYSYAIIFRPDNLNALKDGDTFTVRITGLKKKDGSNADIGYQTQFFTISPSAEEPVTDPENPGTQPQDPGTQPQEPETGNEVILDDRHVQFEYTAERTLNVRGTLTAYAGQTFSFQIHGPSPEEKHIRTETVTVGADGRFNLTVRSLGVSDLNIYLQVSPYFMYLIPAASNSDVTYYFE
;
A
#
# COMPACT_ATOMS: atom_id res chain seq x y z
N MET A 1 -69.42 -7.54 -83.71
CA MET A 1 -69.00 -8.85 -83.17
C MET A 1 -67.85 -8.62 -82.18
N PHE A 2 -68.17 -8.78 -80.90
CA PHE A 2 -67.31 -8.98 -79.71
C PHE A 2 -65.92 -8.30 -79.52
N ILE A 3 -65.85 -7.55 -78.41
CA ILE A 3 -64.80 -7.48 -77.36
C ILE A 3 -63.66 -6.44 -77.46
N ARG A 4 -63.70 -5.51 -76.48
CA ARG A 4 -62.62 -4.65 -75.95
C ARG A 4 -61.37 -5.44 -75.51
N LYS A 5 -60.18 -4.82 -75.56
CA LYS A 5 -59.35 -4.50 -74.36
C LYS A 5 -58.03 -3.79 -74.70
N LYS A 6 -57.65 -2.86 -73.81
CA LYS A 6 -56.36 -2.15 -73.69
C LYS A 6 -55.24 -3.10 -73.23
N VAL A 7 -54.00 -2.89 -73.70
CA VAL A 7 -52.72 -3.27 -73.03
C VAL A 7 -51.66 -2.24 -73.52
N ILE A 8 -51.24 -1.25 -72.72
CA ILE A 8 -50.21 -1.19 -71.66
C ILE A 8 -48.77 -1.21 -72.20
N ARG A 9 -48.05 -0.12 -71.86
CA ARG A 9 -46.63 0.17 -72.06
C ARG A 9 -45.74 -0.87 -71.38
N THR A 10 -44.66 -1.30 -72.04
CA THR A 10 -43.57 -2.06 -71.40
C THR A 10 -42.32 -1.18 -71.41
N LEU A 11 -41.96 -0.67 -70.22
CA LEU A 11 -40.65 -0.10 -69.93
C LEU A 11 -39.65 -1.24 -69.68
N LEU A 12 -38.44 -1.09 -70.23
CA LEU A 12 -37.27 -1.91 -69.93
C LEU A 12 -37.05 -1.99 -68.41
N THR A 13 -36.97 -3.20 -67.86
CA THR A 13 -36.33 -3.48 -66.58
C THR A 13 -35.16 -4.43 -66.84
N LEU A 14 -33.94 -3.97 -66.53
CA LEU A 14 -32.75 -4.82 -66.43
C LEU A 14 -32.88 -5.75 -65.21
N PRO A 15 -32.34 -6.99 -65.28
CA PRO A 15 -32.26 -7.83 -64.10
C PRO A 15 -31.14 -7.33 -63.18
N LEU A 16 -31.54 -6.94 -61.97
CA LEU A 16 -30.66 -6.62 -60.85
C LEU A 16 -30.05 -7.95 -60.34
N ALA A 17 -28.88 -8.32 -60.85
CA ALA A 17 -28.09 -9.42 -60.31
C ALA A 17 -27.49 -8.98 -58.97
N GLY A 18 -27.90 -9.65 -57.90
CA GLY A 18 -27.54 -9.35 -56.53
C GLY A 18 -26.04 -9.46 -56.26
N LEU A 19 -25.44 -8.35 -55.85
CA LEU A 19 -24.18 -8.34 -55.11
C LEU A 19 -24.53 -8.49 -53.62
N MET A 20 -24.71 -9.73 -53.16
CA MET A 20 -24.75 -10.01 -51.72
C MET A 20 -23.30 -10.13 -51.25
N PHE A 21 -22.70 -8.99 -50.85
CA PHE A 21 -21.44 -8.99 -50.11
C PHE A 21 -21.72 -9.62 -48.74
N VAL A 22 -21.34 -10.88 -48.57
CA VAL A 22 -21.24 -11.51 -47.24
C VAL A 22 -20.07 -10.87 -46.54
N LEU A 23 -20.34 -9.85 -45.71
CA LEU A 23 -19.45 -9.40 -44.66
C LEU A 23 -19.29 -10.54 -43.65
N LEU A 24 -18.37 -11.47 -43.92
CA LEU A 24 -17.73 -12.25 -42.86
C LEU A 24 -16.83 -11.29 -42.08
N GLY A 25 -17.46 -10.45 -41.25
CA GLY A 25 -16.75 -9.86 -40.12
C GLY A 25 -16.33 -11.02 -39.24
N ALA A 26 -15.03 -11.28 -39.15
CA ALA A 26 -14.50 -12.08 -38.06
C ALA A 26 -14.92 -11.39 -36.76
N GLN A 27 -15.98 -11.87 -36.14
CA GLN A 27 -16.24 -11.59 -34.73
C GLN A 27 -15.09 -12.24 -33.99
N GLN A 28 -13.99 -11.50 -33.80
CA GLN A 28 -13.03 -11.83 -32.77
C GLN A 28 -13.83 -11.77 -31.47
N THR A 29 -14.16 -12.94 -30.92
CA THR A 29 -14.67 -13.05 -29.58
C THR A 29 -13.61 -12.47 -28.67
N LEU A 30 -13.80 -11.21 -28.26
CA LEU A 30 -12.95 -10.59 -27.26
C LEU A 30 -13.02 -11.47 -26.02
N ALA A 31 -11.88 -11.96 -25.55
CA ALA A 31 -11.83 -12.70 -24.29
C ALA A 31 -12.39 -11.78 -23.20
N ALA A 32 -13.29 -12.31 -22.35
CA ALA A 32 -13.73 -11.55 -21.19
C ALA A 32 -12.49 -11.17 -20.35
N PRO A 33 -12.36 -9.90 -19.90
CA PRO A 33 -11.24 -9.47 -19.09
C PRO A 33 -11.10 -10.37 -17.86
N VAL A 34 -9.87 -10.81 -17.60
CA VAL A 34 -9.54 -11.54 -16.37
C VAL A 34 -9.57 -10.52 -15.23
N ASP A 35 -10.28 -10.84 -14.15
CA ASP A 35 -10.32 -10.01 -12.94
C ASP A 35 -9.05 -10.22 -12.08
N SER A 36 -8.59 -9.21 -11.33
CA SER A 36 -7.39 -9.33 -10.49
C SER A 36 -7.61 -10.27 -9.29
N LEU A 37 -8.86 -10.37 -8.82
CA LEU A 37 -9.29 -10.93 -7.53
C LEU A 37 -8.73 -10.19 -6.30
N LEU A 38 -8.13 -9.02 -6.50
CA LEU A 38 -7.67 -8.13 -5.43
C LEU A 38 -8.69 -7.00 -5.22
N PRO A 39 -8.94 -6.56 -3.97
CA PRO A 39 -9.88 -5.49 -3.69
C PRO A 39 -9.43 -4.17 -4.32
N GLU A 40 -10.43 -3.41 -4.78
CA GLU A 40 -10.28 -1.98 -5.05
C GLU A 40 -10.40 -1.21 -3.73
N ARG A 41 -9.77 -0.04 -3.66
CA ARG A 41 -9.86 0.87 -2.50
C ARG A 41 -10.56 2.15 -2.92
N SER A 42 -11.48 2.61 -2.09
CA SER A 42 -12.13 3.91 -2.25
C SER A 42 -11.17 5.06 -1.92
N GLN A 43 -11.45 6.27 -2.41
CA GLN A 43 -10.68 7.46 -2.05
C GLN A 43 -10.68 7.71 -0.53
N GLN A 44 -11.82 7.48 0.14
CA GLN A 44 -11.95 7.64 1.59
C GLN A 44 -11.01 6.70 2.36
N GLU A 45 -11.02 5.41 2.00
CA GLU A 45 -10.13 4.41 2.59
C GLU A 45 -8.65 4.76 2.40
N ILE A 46 -8.30 5.23 1.19
CA ILE A 46 -6.92 5.64 0.88
C ILE A 46 -6.53 6.88 1.68
N ASN A 47 -7.39 7.91 1.77
CA ASN A 47 -7.15 9.09 2.60
C ASN A 47 -6.94 8.72 4.07
N GLN A 48 -7.78 7.83 4.61
CA GLN A 48 -7.63 7.35 5.99
C GLN A 48 -6.28 6.65 6.20
N LYS A 49 -5.88 5.74 5.29
CA LYS A 49 -4.59 5.06 5.38
C LYS A 49 -3.40 5.97 5.14
N TRP A 50 -3.54 6.98 4.28
CA TRP A 50 -2.52 8.02 4.13
C TRP A 50 -2.33 8.77 5.45
N THR A 51 -3.41 9.25 6.07
CA THR A 51 -3.34 9.93 7.37
C THR A 51 -2.73 9.03 8.44
N GLN A 52 -3.10 7.75 8.48
CA GLN A 52 -2.60 6.80 9.48
C GLN A 52 -1.11 6.47 9.29
N TRP A 53 -0.66 6.27 8.05
CA TRP A 53 0.64 5.66 7.78
C TRP A 53 1.67 6.62 7.19
N MET A 54 1.23 7.68 6.49
CA MET A 54 2.08 8.56 5.71
C MET A 54 2.20 9.99 6.28
N SER A 55 1.39 10.39 7.27
CA SER A 55 1.43 11.77 7.82
C SER A 55 2.80 12.19 8.35
N ASN A 56 3.59 11.25 8.87
CA ASN A 56 4.91 11.52 9.43
C ASN A 56 6.06 11.13 8.48
N LYS A 57 5.78 10.82 7.21
CA LYS A 57 6.77 10.27 6.26
C LYS A 57 8.02 11.14 6.05
N ASP A 58 7.88 12.45 6.26
CA ASP A 58 8.94 13.44 6.06
C ASP A 58 9.70 13.78 7.36
N GLN A 59 9.35 13.16 8.49
CA GLN A 59 10.12 13.31 9.73
C GLN A 59 11.51 12.68 9.57
N PRO A 60 12.61 13.32 10.02
CA PRO A 60 13.94 12.76 9.93
C PRO A 60 14.07 11.40 10.64
N ALA A 61 14.86 10.49 10.05
CA ALA A 61 15.22 9.26 10.73
C ALA A 61 16.15 9.57 11.92
N THR A 62 15.97 8.83 13.01
CA THR A 62 16.78 8.92 14.23
C THR A 62 17.36 7.54 14.58
N TYR A 63 18.43 7.55 15.36
CA TYR A 63 19.13 6.35 15.80
C TYR A 63 19.10 6.26 17.32
N ILE A 64 18.94 5.05 17.85
CA ILE A 64 19.30 4.74 19.24
C ILE A 64 20.83 4.74 19.36
N GLN A 65 21.51 4.19 18.34
CA GLN A 65 22.97 4.22 18.24
C GLN A 65 23.36 4.56 16.81
N THR A 66 24.11 5.63 16.61
CA THR A 66 24.50 6.11 15.28
C THR A 66 25.48 5.14 14.60
N PRO A 67 25.29 4.78 13.32
CA PRO A 67 26.22 3.93 12.59
C PRO A 67 27.58 4.62 12.37
N SER A 68 28.64 3.81 12.30
CA SER A 68 29.97 4.23 11.82
C SER A 68 30.27 3.56 10.49
N THR A 69 30.54 4.37 9.48
CA THR A 69 30.88 3.94 8.10
C THR A 69 32.38 3.87 7.84
N THR A 70 33.18 4.00 8.90
CA THR A 70 34.65 3.89 8.90
C THR A 70 35.10 3.06 10.10
N ALA A 71 36.35 2.57 10.11
CA ALA A 71 36.88 1.84 11.26
C ALA A 71 36.97 2.73 12.53
N PRO A 72 36.56 2.23 13.72
CA PRO A 72 35.88 0.96 13.94
C PRO A 72 34.43 1.00 13.41
N TYR A 73 34.09 0.02 12.58
CA TYR A 73 32.76 -0.09 11.97
C TYR A 73 31.72 -0.42 13.02
N PHE A 74 30.54 0.19 12.88
CA PHE A 74 29.44 -0.03 13.78
C PHE A 74 28.12 0.11 13.02
N ALA A 75 27.26 -0.91 13.09
CA ALA A 75 26.05 -0.97 12.30
C ALA A 75 25.02 0.08 12.71
N GLY A 76 25.08 0.55 13.96
CA GLY A 76 24.03 1.40 14.52
C GLY A 76 22.71 0.66 14.72
N VAL A 77 21.76 1.36 15.33
CA VAL A 77 20.40 0.88 15.57
C VAL A 77 19.45 2.04 15.30
N LEU A 78 18.56 1.86 14.33
CA LEU A 78 17.49 2.82 14.06
C LEU A 78 16.50 2.87 15.22
N SER A 79 15.92 4.05 15.48
CA SER A 79 14.81 4.16 16.41
C SER A 79 13.58 3.40 15.91
N GLU A 80 12.78 2.91 16.85
CA GLU A 80 11.53 2.21 16.55
C GLU A 80 10.58 3.08 15.71
N SER A 81 10.50 4.38 16.02
CA SER A 81 9.69 5.32 15.24
C SER A 81 10.18 5.46 13.80
N SER A 82 11.49 5.43 13.54
CA SER A 82 12.04 5.49 12.18
C SER A 82 11.76 4.20 11.40
N LEU A 83 11.89 3.05 12.05
CA LEU A 83 11.56 1.74 11.47
C LEU A 83 10.06 1.64 11.17
N GLN A 84 9.20 2.10 12.09
CA GLN A 84 7.75 2.05 11.93
C GLN A 84 7.27 2.95 10.79
N GLN A 85 7.86 4.14 10.61
CA GLN A 85 7.55 5.00 9.46
C GLN A 85 7.89 4.30 8.13
N ALA A 86 9.06 3.64 8.04
CA ALA A 86 9.46 2.89 6.84
C ALA A 86 8.53 1.69 6.58
N LEU A 87 8.14 0.97 7.64
CA LEU A 87 7.17 -0.12 7.56
C LEU A 87 5.81 0.39 7.05
N ASN A 88 5.32 1.49 7.63
CA ASN A 88 4.05 2.12 7.25
C ASN A 88 4.05 2.52 5.77
N ALA A 89 5.14 3.08 5.26
CA ALA A 89 5.28 3.40 3.84
C ALA A 89 5.18 2.15 2.97
N ALA A 90 5.93 1.08 3.28
CA ALA A 90 5.87 -0.16 2.51
C ALA A 90 4.47 -0.79 2.53
N ASN A 91 3.81 -0.78 3.69
CA ASN A 91 2.43 -1.26 3.85
C ASN A 91 1.41 -0.41 3.09
N PHE A 92 1.59 0.91 3.04
CA PHE A 92 0.73 1.80 2.27
C PHE A 92 0.78 1.50 0.77
N TYR A 93 1.99 1.34 0.20
CA TYR A 93 2.12 1.02 -1.23
C TYR A 93 1.57 -0.37 -1.59
N ARG A 94 1.68 -1.35 -0.69
CA ARG A 94 1.01 -2.65 -0.85
C ARG A 94 -0.50 -2.50 -0.82
N TYR A 95 -1.02 -1.73 0.13
CA TYR A 95 -2.44 -1.44 0.27
C TYR A 95 -3.03 -0.78 -0.98
N LEU A 96 -2.33 0.22 -1.55
CA LEU A 96 -2.72 0.86 -2.82
C LEU A 96 -2.81 -0.12 -3.99
N SER A 97 -1.98 -1.17 -3.98
CA SER A 97 -1.94 -2.20 -5.02
C SER A 97 -2.99 -3.31 -4.83
N GLY A 98 -3.89 -3.15 -3.85
CA GLY A 98 -4.90 -4.15 -3.48
C GLY A 98 -4.37 -5.30 -2.61
N LEU A 99 -3.07 -5.31 -2.28
CA LEU A 99 -2.50 -6.28 -1.35
C LEU A 99 -2.79 -5.88 0.10
N GLU A 100 -2.58 -6.81 1.03
CA GLU A 100 -2.59 -6.49 2.45
C GLU A 100 -1.36 -5.65 2.82
N GLY A 101 -1.60 -4.56 3.55
CA GLY A 101 -0.58 -3.71 4.17
C GLY A 101 -0.22 -4.24 5.56
N ASP A 102 0.20 -5.49 5.63
CA ASP A 102 0.37 -6.26 6.87
C ASP A 102 1.80 -6.79 7.05
N LEU A 103 2.78 -6.19 6.38
CA LEU A 103 4.17 -6.50 6.63
C LEU A 103 4.51 -6.21 8.10
N VAL A 104 5.46 -6.97 8.63
CA VAL A 104 5.97 -6.81 9.99
C VAL A 104 7.48 -6.64 9.97
N LEU A 105 7.99 -5.85 10.91
CA LEU A 105 9.43 -5.75 11.15
C LEU A 105 9.94 -7.05 11.78
N ASP A 106 11.09 -7.53 11.31
CA ASP A 106 11.82 -8.61 11.95
C ASP A 106 13.15 -8.06 12.49
N ALA A 107 13.39 -8.26 13.79
CA ALA A 107 14.55 -7.70 14.46
C ALA A 107 15.88 -8.20 13.85
N SER A 108 15.94 -9.46 13.41
CA SER A 108 17.15 -10.01 12.78
C SER A 108 17.38 -9.40 11.39
N LEU A 109 16.30 -9.13 10.65
CA LEU A 109 16.35 -8.46 9.35
C LEU A 109 16.74 -6.98 9.48
N ASN A 110 16.33 -6.28 10.55
CA ASN A 110 16.78 -4.91 10.84
C ASN A 110 18.29 -4.86 11.11
N VAL A 111 18.81 -5.79 11.93
CA VAL A 111 20.26 -5.90 12.18
C VAL A 111 21.01 -6.19 10.88
N GLN A 112 20.53 -7.14 10.07
CA GLN A 112 21.11 -7.45 8.76
C GLN A 112 21.09 -6.21 7.84
N ALA A 113 19.98 -5.48 7.79
CA ALA A 113 19.82 -4.29 6.97
C ALA A 113 20.78 -3.15 7.40
N GLN A 114 20.95 -2.91 8.71
CA GLN A 114 21.92 -1.92 9.20
C GLN A 114 23.36 -2.24 8.80
N HIS A 115 23.78 -3.51 8.90
CA HIS A 115 25.10 -3.94 8.41
C HIS A 115 25.24 -3.73 6.90
N GLY A 116 24.18 -4.06 6.16
CA GLY A 116 24.12 -3.82 4.71
C GLY A 116 24.29 -2.35 4.36
N ALA A 117 23.56 -1.46 5.04
CA ALA A 117 23.61 -0.02 4.80
C ALA A 117 25.01 0.54 5.05
N VAL A 118 25.66 0.13 6.15
CA VAL A 118 27.05 0.50 6.42
C VAL A 118 27.99 -0.04 5.33
N LEU A 119 27.88 -1.31 4.95
CA LEU A 119 28.76 -1.89 3.93
C LEU A 119 28.59 -1.24 2.55
N VAL A 120 27.36 -1.07 2.05
CA VAL A 120 27.15 -0.44 0.73
C VAL A 120 27.58 1.03 0.75
N SER A 121 27.59 1.67 1.93
CA SER A 121 28.15 3.00 2.13
C SER A 121 29.68 3.05 2.20
N THR A 122 30.43 1.99 1.88
CA THR A 122 31.92 2.06 1.79
C THR A 122 32.45 2.16 0.36
N GLY A 123 31.59 2.01 -0.66
CA GLY A 123 31.96 2.15 -2.08
C GLY A 123 30.85 2.72 -2.96
N PRO A 124 30.92 2.54 -4.30
CA PRO A 124 29.77 2.68 -5.19
C PRO A 124 28.65 1.69 -4.80
N LEU A 125 27.39 2.06 -5.03
CA LEU A 125 26.26 1.19 -4.70
C LEU A 125 26.33 -0.11 -5.53
N SER A 126 26.30 -1.26 -4.85
CA SER A 126 26.41 -2.59 -5.48
C SER A 126 25.76 -3.65 -4.59
N HIS A 127 25.14 -4.66 -5.22
CA HIS A 127 24.69 -5.88 -4.54
C HIS A 127 25.85 -6.82 -4.16
N PHE A 128 27.05 -6.57 -4.69
CA PHE A 128 28.27 -7.33 -4.41
C PHE A 128 29.41 -6.39 -3.98
N PRO A 129 29.26 -5.67 -2.85
CA PRO A 129 30.30 -4.77 -2.37
C PRO A 129 31.57 -5.54 -1.99
N ALA A 130 32.73 -4.99 -2.32
CA ALA A 130 34.02 -5.54 -1.87
C ALA A 130 34.25 -5.23 -0.39
N ARG A 131 34.91 -6.14 0.33
CA ARG A 131 35.26 -5.93 1.74
C ARG A 131 36.37 -4.88 1.89
N PRO A 132 36.17 -3.78 2.63
CA PRO A 132 37.27 -2.90 3.04
C PRO A 132 38.32 -3.66 3.84
N ALA A 133 39.61 -3.36 3.66
CA ALA A 133 40.70 -4.11 4.30
C ALA A 133 40.66 -4.03 5.84
N ASP A 134 40.12 -2.94 6.37
CA ASP A 134 39.95 -2.61 7.79
C ASP A 134 38.58 -3.00 8.36
N MET A 135 37.70 -3.61 7.57
CA MET A 135 36.40 -4.10 8.03
C MET A 135 36.51 -5.54 8.58
N PRO A 136 36.04 -5.80 9.82
CA PRO A 136 35.96 -7.14 10.36
C PRO A 136 35.18 -8.10 9.44
N LYS A 137 35.65 -9.34 9.32
CA LYS A 137 35.09 -10.31 8.37
C LYS A 137 33.62 -10.63 8.67
N ASP A 138 33.27 -10.80 9.93
CA ASP A 138 31.92 -11.07 10.40
C ASP A 138 30.95 -9.92 10.09
N PHE A 139 31.38 -8.67 10.30
CA PHE A 139 30.61 -7.49 9.91
C PHE A 139 30.36 -7.47 8.40
N PHE A 140 31.41 -7.73 7.61
CA PHE A 140 31.32 -7.81 6.16
C PHE A 140 30.38 -8.92 5.70
N ASP A 141 30.50 -10.13 6.23
CA ASP A 141 29.70 -11.28 5.81
C ASP A 141 28.20 -11.00 6.00
N LEU A 142 27.81 -10.39 7.13
CA LEU A 142 26.42 -10.01 7.38
C LEU A 142 25.95 -8.86 6.47
N GLY A 143 26.80 -7.85 6.26
CA GLY A 143 26.51 -6.75 5.35
C GLY A 143 26.39 -7.21 3.89
N ALA A 144 27.24 -8.15 3.46
CA ALA A 144 27.25 -8.69 2.11
C ALA A 144 26.01 -9.55 1.85
N LYS A 145 25.61 -10.36 2.84
CA LYS A 145 24.33 -11.08 2.81
C LYS A 145 23.17 -10.10 2.60
N SER A 146 23.11 -9.04 3.41
CA SER A 146 22.12 -7.97 3.25
C SER A 146 22.13 -7.37 1.85
N ALA A 147 23.29 -6.91 1.37
CA ALA A 147 23.42 -6.26 0.07
C ALA A 147 22.93 -7.15 -1.08
N SER A 148 23.22 -8.45 -1.03
CA SER A 148 22.82 -9.41 -2.07
C SER A 148 21.34 -9.78 -2.06
N SER A 149 20.61 -9.52 -0.97
CA SER A 149 19.22 -9.99 -0.75
C SER A 149 18.22 -8.87 -0.45
N SER A 150 18.57 -7.62 -0.78
CA SER A 150 17.79 -6.43 -0.43
C SER A 150 17.52 -5.55 -1.63
N ASN A 151 16.52 -4.68 -1.51
CA ASN A 151 16.51 -3.47 -2.31
C ASN A 151 17.57 -2.49 -1.77
N LEU A 152 18.31 -1.84 -2.66
CA LEU A 152 19.41 -0.94 -2.34
C LEU A 152 19.15 0.47 -2.87
N TYR A 153 19.42 1.48 -2.05
CA TYR A 153 19.18 2.87 -2.41
C TYR A 153 20.37 3.75 -2.01
N ALA A 154 20.68 4.72 -2.88
CA ALA A 154 21.68 5.74 -2.63
C ALA A 154 21.12 7.11 -3.03
N SER A 155 21.42 8.14 -2.22
CA SER A 155 21.02 9.52 -2.46
C SER A 155 22.13 10.50 -2.13
N TYR A 156 22.15 11.62 -2.84
CA TYR A 156 23.02 12.76 -2.56
C TYR A 156 22.48 13.65 -1.43
N GLY A 157 21.17 13.61 -1.17
CA GLY A 157 20.52 14.40 -0.11
C GLY A 157 19.90 13.53 0.98
N ALA A 158 19.92 14.04 2.21
CA ALA A 158 19.18 13.49 3.34
C ALA A 158 18.15 14.51 3.82
N ALA A 159 16.91 14.33 3.38
CA ALA A 159 15.76 15.02 3.94
C ALA A 159 14.74 13.97 4.39
N GLY A 160 14.21 14.15 5.61
CA GLY A 160 13.27 13.21 6.22
C GLY A 160 13.87 11.84 6.51
N ASN A 161 13.03 10.82 6.57
CA ASN A 161 13.43 9.46 6.87
C ASN A 161 13.93 8.77 5.61
N LEU A 162 15.25 8.53 5.52
CA LEU A 162 15.87 7.91 4.34
C LEU A 162 15.31 6.50 4.04
N ALA A 163 14.89 5.74 5.05
CA ALA A 163 14.27 4.44 4.83
C ALA A 163 12.91 4.59 4.13
N VAL A 164 12.10 5.58 4.54
CA VAL A 164 10.84 5.93 3.85
C VAL A 164 11.12 6.41 2.43
N LYS A 165 12.07 7.32 2.23
CA LYS A 165 12.47 7.79 0.89
C LYS A 165 12.92 6.66 -0.02
N SER A 166 13.63 5.69 0.53
CA SER A 166 14.04 4.51 -0.24
C SER A 166 12.83 3.68 -0.67
N VAL A 167 11.80 3.50 0.18
CA VAL A 167 10.56 2.83 -0.21
C VAL A 167 9.83 3.60 -1.33
N GLU A 168 9.69 4.92 -1.21
CA GLU A 168 9.09 5.76 -2.26
C GLU A 168 9.86 5.60 -3.59
N ALA A 169 11.20 5.61 -3.55
CA ALA A 169 12.04 5.43 -4.73
C ALA A 169 11.97 4.02 -5.32
N TYR A 170 11.92 2.97 -4.49
CA TYR A 170 11.73 1.59 -4.92
C TYR A 170 10.38 1.36 -5.58
N MET A 171 9.36 2.11 -5.16
CA MET A 171 8.04 2.06 -5.77
C MET A 171 8.01 2.86 -7.07
N ASP A 172 8.77 3.94 -7.21
CA ASP A 172 9.00 4.61 -8.50
C ASP A 172 9.74 3.69 -9.48
N ASP A 173 10.99 3.32 -9.21
CA ASP A 173 11.79 2.35 -9.97
C ASP A 173 11.91 2.62 -11.48
N SER A 174 11.55 3.83 -11.94
CA SER A 174 11.40 4.16 -13.36
C SER A 174 12.59 4.91 -13.95
N ASP A 175 13.70 4.98 -13.20
CA ASP A 175 14.96 5.50 -13.71
C ASP A 175 15.55 4.58 -14.77
N ALA A 176 16.54 5.11 -15.48
CA ALA A 176 17.10 4.47 -16.66
C ALA A 176 17.67 3.07 -16.43
N SER A 177 18.16 2.78 -15.22
CA SER A 177 18.74 1.49 -14.88
C SER A 177 17.71 0.44 -14.45
N ASN A 178 16.53 0.87 -14.00
CA ASN A 178 15.55 0.01 -13.35
C ASN A 178 14.24 -0.17 -14.13
N ILE A 179 13.86 0.78 -14.99
CA ILE A 179 12.58 0.78 -15.71
C ILE A 179 12.34 -0.49 -16.54
N GLY A 180 13.41 -1.15 -16.98
CA GLY A 180 13.34 -2.41 -17.71
C GLY A 180 12.77 -3.60 -16.93
N ALA A 181 12.85 -3.58 -15.61
CA ALA A 181 12.47 -4.71 -14.76
C ALA A 181 11.51 -4.34 -13.62
N LEU A 182 11.59 -3.11 -13.12
CA LEU A 182 10.91 -2.65 -11.90
C LEU A 182 11.11 -3.62 -10.72
N GLY A 183 12.36 -4.10 -10.56
CA GLY A 183 12.70 -5.16 -9.63
C GLY A 183 12.41 -4.81 -8.18
N HIS A 184 12.73 -3.58 -7.77
CA HIS A 184 12.55 -3.12 -6.39
C HIS A 184 11.07 -3.04 -6.04
N ARG A 185 10.25 -2.46 -6.93
CA ARG A 185 8.78 -2.38 -6.78
C ARG A 185 8.19 -3.77 -6.64
N ARG A 186 8.59 -4.69 -7.52
CA ARG A 186 8.05 -6.06 -7.57
C ARG A 186 8.39 -6.86 -6.31
N TRP A 187 9.56 -6.65 -5.71
CA TRP A 187 9.88 -7.25 -4.42
C TRP A 187 8.98 -6.74 -3.30
N ILE A 188 8.72 -5.43 -3.20
CA ILE A 188 7.81 -4.86 -2.19
C ILE A 188 6.37 -5.36 -2.38
N LEU A 189 5.94 -5.48 -3.64
CA LEU A 189 4.61 -5.99 -4.01
C LEU A 189 4.56 -7.51 -4.11
N SER A 190 5.58 -8.24 -3.65
CA SER A 190 5.57 -9.70 -3.64
C SER A 190 4.44 -10.23 -2.75
N PRO A 191 3.58 -11.12 -3.27
CA PRO A 191 2.55 -11.77 -2.45
C PRO A 191 3.12 -12.71 -1.40
N GLN A 192 4.40 -13.10 -1.49
CA GLN A 192 5.05 -13.99 -0.51
C GLN A 192 5.73 -13.21 0.64
N LEU A 193 5.91 -11.90 0.48
CA LEU A 193 6.60 -11.06 1.46
C LEU A 193 5.74 -10.87 2.71
N LYS A 194 6.30 -11.14 3.89
CA LYS A 194 5.66 -10.86 5.18
C LYS A 194 6.56 -10.10 6.13
N LYS A 195 7.84 -10.48 6.20
CA LYS A 195 8.82 -9.86 7.09
C LYS A 195 9.76 -8.95 6.32
N VAL A 196 10.05 -7.80 6.90
CA VAL A 196 11.01 -6.83 6.35
C VAL A 196 11.97 -6.37 7.43
N GLY A 197 13.08 -5.79 6.99
CA GLY A 197 13.97 -5.03 7.85
C GLY A 197 14.58 -3.86 7.09
N PHE A 198 14.86 -2.77 7.79
CA PHE A 198 15.37 -1.55 7.19
C PHE A 198 16.70 -1.15 7.82
N GLY A 199 17.57 -0.61 6.99
CA GLY A 199 18.78 0.00 7.46
C GLY A 199 19.19 1.21 6.64
N ILE A 200 19.77 2.20 7.30
CA ILE A 200 20.31 3.41 6.70
C ILE A 200 21.68 3.73 7.29
N ALA A 201 22.55 4.29 6.45
CA ALA A 201 23.85 4.78 6.84
C ALA A 201 24.20 5.99 5.99
N SER A 202 24.98 6.90 6.56
CA SER A 202 25.48 8.08 5.85
C SER A 202 26.99 8.17 5.98
N ARG A 203 27.64 8.61 4.90
CA ARG A 203 29.05 8.97 4.89
C ARG A 203 29.21 10.33 4.25
N ASP A 204 30.17 11.10 4.72
CA ASP A 204 30.55 12.33 4.04
C ASP A 204 31.28 11.98 2.74
N ASN A 205 30.63 12.24 1.60
CA ASN A 205 31.18 11.95 0.30
C ASN A 205 30.93 13.11 -0.65
N LYS A 206 31.99 13.64 -1.26
CA LYS A 206 31.91 14.75 -2.21
C LYS A 206 31.77 14.31 -3.66
N ASN A 207 32.09 13.05 -3.96
CA ASN A 207 32.26 12.56 -5.34
C ASN A 207 31.20 11.52 -5.76
N TYR A 208 30.32 11.11 -4.84
CA TYR A 208 29.20 10.19 -5.09
C TYR A 208 28.16 10.39 -3.98
N ALA A 209 27.09 9.57 -3.96
CA ALA A 209 26.07 9.59 -2.92
C ALA A 209 26.66 9.54 -1.49
N SER A 210 25.92 10.17 -0.56
CA SER A 210 26.28 10.32 0.86
C SER A 210 25.33 9.55 1.78
N HIS A 211 24.18 9.12 1.28
CA HIS A 211 23.13 8.48 2.08
C HIS A 211 22.72 7.18 1.42
N PHE A 212 22.69 6.11 2.20
CA PHE A 212 22.48 4.74 1.72
C PHE A 212 21.40 4.05 2.55
N SER A 213 20.57 3.26 1.89
CA SER A 213 19.53 2.46 2.53
C SER A 213 19.53 1.03 1.99
N THR A 214 19.17 0.09 2.85
CA THR A 214 18.84 -1.29 2.47
C THR A 214 17.50 -1.69 3.05
N MET A 215 16.70 -2.41 2.27
CA MET A 215 15.43 -2.99 2.71
C MET A 215 15.45 -4.50 2.42
N GLN A 216 15.32 -5.33 3.45
CA GLN A 216 15.16 -6.77 3.27
C GLN A 216 13.78 -7.06 2.66
N VAL A 217 13.75 -7.70 1.50
CA VAL A 217 12.53 -7.89 0.71
C VAL A 217 12.40 -9.30 0.10
N MET A 218 13.29 -10.22 0.46
CA MET A 218 13.29 -11.60 -0.06
C MET A 218 12.71 -12.61 0.93
N ASP A 219 12.08 -12.17 2.01
CA ASP A 219 11.31 -13.05 2.88
C ASP A 219 10.13 -13.67 2.11
N THR A 220 9.93 -14.98 2.30
CA THR A 220 8.84 -15.75 1.70
C THR A 220 8.03 -16.48 2.76
N SER A 221 8.05 -15.99 4.01
CA SER A 221 7.44 -16.69 5.15
C SER A 221 5.93 -16.46 5.29
N ARG A 222 5.30 -15.69 4.39
CA ARG A 222 3.85 -15.49 4.42
C ARG A 222 3.11 -16.82 4.41
N ALA A 223 2.24 -17.02 5.40
CA ALA A 223 1.35 -18.16 5.47
C ALA A 223 0.14 -18.00 4.53
N GLY A 224 -0.31 -19.11 3.96
CA GLY A 224 -1.45 -19.15 3.05
C GLY A 224 -1.11 -18.72 1.62
N LYS A 225 -2.00 -19.08 0.69
CA LYS A 225 -1.90 -18.61 -0.69
C LYS A 225 -2.90 -17.48 -0.90
N LEU A 226 -2.39 -16.29 -1.22
CA LEU A 226 -3.22 -15.22 -1.72
C LEU A 226 -3.89 -15.68 -3.02
N ARG A 227 -5.21 -15.52 -3.12
CA ARG A 227 -5.93 -15.81 -4.35
C ARG A 227 -5.96 -14.55 -5.22
N TYR A 228 -5.15 -14.52 -6.27
CA TYR A 228 -5.02 -13.39 -7.17
C TYR A 228 -4.56 -13.87 -8.56
N ASN A 229 -4.95 -13.14 -9.60
CA ASN A 229 -4.48 -13.39 -10.96
C ASN A 229 -3.31 -12.47 -11.32
N TYR A 230 -3.37 -11.21 -10.91
CA TYR A 230 -2.33 -10.21 -11.13
C TYR A 230 -2.52 -9.07 -10.14
N ASN A 231 -1.47 -8.28 -9.91
CA ASN A 231 -1.54 -7.00 -9.21
C ASN A 231 -1.07 -5.87 -10.13
N LEU A 232 -1.50 -4.65 -9.82
CA LEU A 232 -1.33 -3.48 -10.68
C LEU A 232 -0.67 -2.35 -9.89
N TYR A 233 0.13 -1.55 -10.58
CA TYR A 233 0.62 -0.27 -10.06
C TYR A 233 0.71 0.75 -11.21
N PRO A 234 -0.11 1.82 -11.21
CA PRO A 234 -1.19 2.11 -10.27
C PRO A 234 -2.34 1.10 -10.40
N ASN A 235 -3.14 0.93 -9.34
CA ASN A 235 -4.20 -0.07 -9.28
C ASN A 235 -5.49 0.38 -9.99
N LYS A 236 -6.41 -0.55 -10.20
CA LYS A 236 -7.78 -0.29 -10.63
C LYS A 236 -8.52 0.53 -9.56
N GLY A 237 -9.35 1.47 -9.99
CA GLY A 237 -10.12 2.35 -9.12
C GLY A 237 -9.36 3.61 -8.74
N ALA A 238 -9.55 4.08 -7.51
CA ALA A 238 -8.92 5.31 -7.02
C ALA A 238 -7.42 5.12 -6.78
N PHE A 239 -6.61 6.10 -7.16
CA PHE A 239 -5.17 6.10 -6.91
C PHE A 239 -4.63 7.50 -6.60
N PRO A 240 -3.87 7.72 -5.51
CA PRO A 240 -3.45 9.05 -5.13
C PRO A 240 -2.28 9.56 -5.98
N ILE A 241 -2.33 10.82 -6.42
CA ILE A 241 -1.29 11.47 -7.22
C ILE A 241 0.02 11.56 -6.42
N GLU A 242 -0.07 11.70 -5.10
CA GLU A 242 1.05 11.78 -4.17
C GLU A 242 1.91 10.50 -4.13
N ALA A 243 1.37 9.37 -4.60
CA ALA A 243 2.06 8.09 -4.67
C ALA A 243 2.50 7.70 -6.09
N PHE A 244 2.26 8.54 -7.11
CA PHE A 244 2.59 8.22 -8.50
C PHE A 244 3.11 9.43 -9.27
N ASN A 245 4.39 9.41 -9.65
CA ASN A 245 4.96 10.48 -10.45
C ASN A 245 4.47 10.40 -11.90
N VAL A 246 4.26 11.55 -12.57
CA VAL A 246 3.82 11.61 -13.96
C VAL A 246 4.72 10.85 -14.96
N SER A 247 6.03 10.75 -14.65
CA SER A 247 7.03 10.05 -15.46
C SER A 247 7.32 8.62 -14.99
N GLN A 248 6.56 8.13 -14.02
CA GLN A 248 6.68 6.77 -13.50
C GLN A 248 6.05 5.76 -14.47
N ALA A 249 6.68 4.59 -14.59
CA ALA A 249 6.15 3.49 -15.37
C ALA A 249 4.98 2.81 -14.66
N TRP A 250 3.95 2.52 -15.44
CA TRP A 250 2.83 1.66 -15.08
C TRP A 250 3.28 0.21 -15.18
N SER A 251 2.64 -0.66 -14.40
CA SER A 251 3.00 -2.06 -14.39
C SER A 251 1.85 -2.98 -14.01
N ALA A 252 1.79 -4.14 -14.67
CA ALA A 252 0.96 -5.27 -14.29
C ALA A 252 1.86 -6.46 -13.94
N GLN A 253 1.82 -6.90 -12.69
CA GLN A 253 2.52 -8.08 -12.19
C GLN A 253 1.62 -9.31 -12.31
N LEU A 254 1.92 -10.18 -13.26
CA LEU A 254 1.15 -11.39 -13.54
C LEU A 254 1.57 -12.51 -12.59
N ASN A 255 0.58 -13.20 -12.01
CA ASN A 255 0.82 -14.42 -11.24
C ASN A 255 1.31 -15.54 -12.17
N PRO A 256 2.55 -16.05 -11.99
CA PRO A 256 3.07 -17.13 -12.81
C PRO A 256 2.34 -18.45 -12.63
N ASP A 257 1.45 -18.59 -11.64
CA ASP A 257 0.56 -19.76 -11.48
C ASP A 257 -0.69 -19.70 -12.37
N VAL A 258 -1.08 -18.50 -12.79
CA VAL A 258 -2.28 -18.26 -13.61
C VAL A 258 -1.90 -18.02 -15.08
N PHE A 259 -0.89 -17.20 -15.31
CA PHE A 259 -0.45 -16.81 -16.65
C PHE A 259 0.72 -17.67 -17.14
N ALA A 260 0.69 -18.00 -18.43
CA ALA A 260 1.89 -18.48 -19.11
C ALA A 260 2.91 -17.34 -19.23
N LYS A 261 4.19 -17.69 -19.43
CA LYS A 261 5.26 -16.70 -19.61
C LYS A 261 4.94 -15.80 -20.81
N PRO A 262 4.71 -14.48 -20.61
CA PRO A 262 4.34 -13.58 -21.70
C PRO A 262 5.54 -13.25 -22.60
N SER A 263 5.27 -12.83 -23.84
CA SER A 263 6.29 -12.38 -24.79
C SER A 263 6.10 -10.91 -25.17
N THR A 264 7.19 -10.14 -25.19
CA THR A 264 7.21 -8.74 -25.65
C THR A 264 6.67 -8.58 -27.08
N SER A 265 6.82 -9.60 -27.94
CA SER A 265 6.35 -9.54 -29.33
C SER A 265 4.83 -9.71 -29.48
N GLU A 266 4.18 -10.30 -28.48
CA GLU A 266 2.75 -10.66 -28.53
C GLU A 266 1.89 -9.69 -27.74
N VAL A 267 2.38 -9.25 -26.57
CA VAL A 267 1.64 -8.37 -25.68
C VAL A 267 1.49 -6.98 -26.31
N GLN A 268 0.27 -6.46 -26.23
CA GLN A 268 -0.08 -5.08 -26.59
C GLN A 268 -0.74 -4.40 -25.39
N VAL A 269 -0.49 -3.11 -25.22
CA VAL A 269 -1.16 -2.26 -24.21
C VAL A 269 -1.72 -1.03 -24.90
N GLU A 270 -3.00 -0.79 -24.69
CA GLU A 270 -3.67 0.47 -25.03
C GLU A 270 -3.94 1.23 -23.73
N LEU A 271 -3.45 2.45 -23.63
CA LEU A 271 -3.69 3.38 -22.53
C LEU A 271 -4.44 4.58 -23.09
N THR A 272 -5.64 4.86 -22.61
CA THR A 272 -6.45 5.98 -23.08
C THR A 272 -6.78 6.90 -21.91
N ARG A 273 -6.42 8.18 -22.01
CA ARG A 273 -6.86 9.21 -21.07
C ARG A 273 -8.27 9.66 -21.44
N THR A 274 -9.21 9.54 -20.50
CA THR A 274 -10.63 9.76 -20.77
C THR A 274 -10.95 11.23 -21.08
N SER A 275 -10.25 12.18 -20.47
CA SER A 275 -10.59 13.61 -20.58
C SER A 275 -10.39 14.20 -21.98
N ASP A 276 -9.42 13.69 -22.75
CA ASP A 276 -9.13 14.16 -24.11
C ASP A 276 -9.08 13.04 -25.16
N GLN A 277 -9.41 11.81 -24.77
CA GLN A 277 -9.36 10.62 -25.62
C GLN A 277 -7.98 10.37 -26.25
N LYS A 278 -6.90 10.91 -25.64
CA LYS A 278 -5.55 10.63 -26.10
C LYS A 278 -5.20 9.18 -25.77
N THR A 279 -4.79 8.44 -26.80
CA THR A 279 -4.44 7.02 -26.70
C THR A 279 -2.95 6.80 -27.00
N TRP A 280 -2.31 6.02 -26.14
CA TRP A 280 -0.98 5.47 -26.35
C TRP A 280 -1.10 3.97 -26.60
N ASN A 281 -0.41 3.50 -27.65
CA ASN A 281 -0.36 2.09 -28.00
C ASN A 281 1.07 1.59 -27.81
N PHE A 282 1.22 0.54 -27.01
CA PHE A 282 2.49 -0.10 -26.69
C PHE A 282 2.47 -1.56 -27.15
N GLY A 283 3.64 -2.06 -27.57
CA GLY A 283 3.83 -3.43 -28.00
C GLY A 283 5.26 -3.66 -28.48
N GLY A 284 5.56 -4.84 -29.03
CA GLY A 284 6.92 -5.21 -29.43
C GLY A 284 7.65 -4.32 -30.45
N LYS A 285 6.99 -3.30 -31.01
CA LYS A 285 7.59 -2.28 -31.89
C LYS A 285 7.80 -0.91 -31.20
N ALA A 286 7.33 -0.74 -29.97
CA ALA A 286 7.48 0.51 -29.24
C ALA A 286 8.95 0.71 -28.79
N PRO A 287 9.47 1.95 -28.78
CA PRO A 287 10.81 2.22 -28.29
C PRO A 287 10.95 1.84 -26.81
N ALA A 288 11.99 1.09 -26.46
CA ALA A 288 12.42 0.91 -25.08
C ALA A 288 13.36 2.07 -24.69
N SER A 289 12.80 3.26 -24.49
CA SER A 289 13.57 4.45 -24.12
C SER A 289 13.63 4.63 -22.61
N SER A 290 14.84 4.71 -22.07
CA SER A 290 15.07 5.02 -20.65
C SER A 290 14.88 6.51 -20.31
N ASP A 291 14.77 7.39 -21.31
CA ASP A 291 14.47 8.81 -21.13
C ASP A 291 13.07 9.00 -20.52
N PRO A 292 12.93 9.68 -19.35
CA PRO A 292 11.64 9.89 -18.68
C PRO A 292 10.59 10.65 -19.51
N ALA A 293 11.01 11.43 -20.52
CA ALA A 293 10.09 12.14 -21.40
C ALA A 293 9.55 11.28 -22.56
N LYS A 294 10.08 10.06 -22.74
CA LYS A 294 9.76 9.17 -23.86
C LYS A 294 8.90 8.00 -23.39
N ALA A 295 8.16 7.46 -24.37
CA ALA A 295 7.35 6.30 -24.19
C ALA A 295 8.27 5.10 -23.92
N PHE A 296 7.80 4.20 -23.07
CA PHE A 296 8.50 2.98 -22.74
C PHE A 296 7.55 1.79 -22.79
N PHE A 297 8.05 0.65 -23.25
CA PHE A 297 7.35 -0.62 -23.16
C PHE A 297 8.36 -1.76 -22.97
N ASN A 298 8.06 -2.67 -22.05
CA ASN A 298 8.76 -3.94 -21.94
C ASN A 298 7.88 -5.01 -21.31
N VAL A 299 8.19 -6.27 -21.62
CA VAL A 299 7.71 -7.42 -20.86
C VAL A 299 8.92 -8.07 -20.19
N ASN A 300 9.01 -7.96 -18.87
CA ASN A 300 10.06 -8.58 -18.09
C ASN A 300 9.53 -9.89 -17.47
N THR A 301 10.28 -10.97 -17.65
CA THR A 301 9.88 -12.29 -17.15
C THR A 301 10.86 -12.87 -16.13
N ASP A 302 11.77 -12.04 -15.64
CA ASP A 302 12.67 -12.39 -14.56
C ASP A 302 11.89 -12.51 -13.25
N GLY A 303 12.29 -13.40 -12.35
CA GLY A 303 11.49 -13.83 -11.19
C GLY A 303 11.35 -12.85 -10.02
N TYR A 304 11.50 -11.53 -10.24
CA TYR A 304 11.35 -10.53 -9.17
C TYR A 304 9.96 -10.61 -8.53
N GLY A 305 9.91 -10.78 -7.21
CA GLY A 305 8.66 -10.88 -6.45
C GLY A 305 7.74 -12.04 -6.85
N TYR A 306 8.29 -13.10 -7.46
CA TYR A 306 7.51 -14.23 -8.01
C TYR A 306 6.41 -13.77 -8.99
N SER A 307 6.77 -12.90 -9.94
CA SER A 307 5.84 -12.38 -10.95
C SER A 307 6.46 -12.35 -12.34
N TYR A 308 5.65 -12.22 -13.38
CA TYR A 308 6.07 -11.59 -14.63
C TYR A 308 5.57 -10.15 -14.66
N ALA A 309 6.18 -9.24 -15.42
CA ALA A 309 5.77 -7.84 -15.46
C ALA A 309 5.56 -7.34 -16.89
N ILE A 310 4.42 -6.70 -17.11
CA ILE A 310 4.16 -5.86 -18.28
C ILE A 310 4.37 -4.43 -17.84
N ILE A 311 5.26 -3.70 -18.49
CA ILE A 311 5.74 -2.39 -18.05
C ILE A 311 5.53 -1.40 -19.20
N PHE A 312 4.90 -0.27 -18.92
CA PHE A 312 4.63 0.75 -19.93
C PHE A 312 4.62 2.15 -19.34
N ARG A 313 5.01 3.15 -20.13
CA ARG A 313 4.95 4.57 -19.75
C ARG A 313 4.56 5.41 -20.97
N PRO A 314 3.51 6.25 -20.88
CA PRO A 314 3.18 7.20 -21.95
C PRO A 314 4.25 8.29 -22.08
N ASP A 315 4.48 8.76 -23.30
CA ASP A 315 5.21 10.02 -23.51
C ASP A 315 4.27 11.23 -23.40
N ASN A 316 4.85 12.43 -23.30
CA ASN A 316 4.13 13.70 -23.41
C ASN A 316 2.92 13.78 -22.45
N LEU A 317 3.04 13.18 -21.27
CA LEU A 317 2.13 13.34 -20.15
C LEU A 317 2.76 14.37 -19.20
N ASN A 318 2.21 15.59 -19.18
CA ASN A 318 2.85 16.71 -18.49
C ASN A 318 2.48 16.80 -17.01
N ALA A 319 1.27 16.35 -16.65
CA ALA A 319 0.77 16.34 -15.29
C ALA A 319 -0.32 15.27 -15.12
N LEU A 320 -0.50 14.81 -13.88
CA LEU A 320 -1.68 14.12 -13.40
C LEU A 320 -2.50 15.12 -12.58
N LYS A 321 -3.81 15.14 -12.79
CA LYS A 321 -4.74 16.04 -12.10
C LYS A 321 -5.77 15.25 -11.32
N ASP A 322 -6.33 15.91 -10.30
CA ASP A 322 -7.47 15.37 -9.58
C ASP A 322 -8.61 15.01 -10.55
N GLY A 323 -9.13 13.79 -10.44
CA GLY A 323 -10.15 13.22 -11.31
C GLY A 323 -9.65 12.68 -12.66
N ASP A 324 -8.36 12.81 -12.99
CA ASP A 324 -7.83 12.27 -14.25
C ASP A 324 -8.05 10.76 -14.30
N THR A 325 -8.68 10.30 -15.37
CA THR A 325 -9.08 8.90 -15.53
C THR A 325 -8.39 8.30 -16.73
N PHE A 326 -7.79 7.13 -16.55
CA PHE A 326 -7.09 6.38 -17.58
C PHE A 326 -7.67 4.98 -17.69
N THR A 327 -8.01 4.58 -18.92
CA THR A 327 -8.44 3.23 -19.24
C THR A 327 -7.27 2.46 -19.84
N VAL A 328 -6.96 1.30 -19.27
CA VAL A 328 -5.88 0.41 -19.71
C VAL A 328 -6.48 -0.87 -20.26
N ARG A 329 -5.99 -1.32 -21.41
CA ARG A 329 -6.29 -2.63 -21.97
C ARG A 329 -5.00 -3.33 -22.37
N ILE A 330 -4.78 -4.52 -21.83
CA ILE A 330 -3.65 -5.38 -22.10
C ILE A 330 -4.16 -6.64 -22.79
N THR A 331 -3.61 -6.95 -23.96
CA THR A 331 -4.02 -8.11 -24.78
C THR A 331 -2.81 -8.94 -25.19
N GLY A 332 -3.07 -10.10 -25.79
CA GLY A 332 -2.01 -11.03 -26.22
C GLY A 332 -1.45 -11.89 -25.09
N LEU A 333 -2.15 -11.96 -23.95
CA LEU A 333 -1.76 -12.84 -22.84
C LEU A 333 -2.39 -14.23 -22.99
N LYS A 334 -1.74 -15.18 -22.34
CA LYS A 334 -2.19 -16.58 -22.25
C LYS A 334 -2.22 -17.02 -20.80
N LYS A 335 -3.24 -17.80 -20.43
CA LYS A 335 -3.23 -18.55 -19.17
C LYS A 335 -2.34 -19.79 -19.29
N LYS A 336 -2.01 -20.43 -18.16
CA LYS A 336 -1.24 -21.68 -18.15
C LYS A 336 -1.86 -22.80 -18.98
N ASP A 337 -3.17 -22.83 -19.10
CA ASP A 337 -3.91 -23.81 -19.91
C ASP A 337 -3.89 -23.51 -21.42
N GLY A 338 -3.23 -22.41 -21.85
CA GLY A 338 -3.12 -21.99 -23.24
C GLY A 338 -4.29 -21.14 -23.75
N SER A 339 -5.34 -20.93 -22.94
CA SER A 339 -6.45 -20.04 -23.29
C SER A 339 -6.03 -18.57 -23.34
N ASN A 340 -6.69 -17.79 -24.19
CA ASN A 340 -6.47 -16.35 -24.29
C ASN A 340 -6.90 -15.65 -22.99
N ALA A 341 -6.16 -14.62 -22.60
CA ALA A 341 -6.51 -13.72 -21.53
C ALA A 341 -6.24 -12.27 -21.95
N ASP A 342 -7.16 -11.39 -21.57
CA ASP A 342 -6.99 -9.95 -21.66
C ASP A 342 -7.14 -9.37 -20.24
N ILE A 343 -6.49 -8.25 -19.95
CA ILE A 343 -6.67 -7.48 -18.72
C ILE A 343 -7.20 -6.11 -19.12
N GLY A 344 -8.29 -5.66 -18.50
CA GLY A 344 -8.88 -4.35 -18.75
C GLY A 344 -9.26 -3.69 -17.43
N TYR A 345 -8.83 -2.44 -17.23
CA TYR A 345 -9.13 -1.71 -16.00
C TYR A 345 -9.11 -0.20 -16.22
N GLN A 346 -9.64 0.53 -15.24
CA GLN A 346 -9.59 1.98 -15.19
C GLN A 346 -8.94 2.41 -13.88
N THR A 347 -8.06 3.39 -13.97
CA THR A 347 -7.46 4.09 -12.82
C THR A 347 -7.95 5.53 -12.84
N GLN A 348 -8.49 5.99 -11.72
CA GLN A 348 -8.85 7.37 -11.49
C GLN A 348 -7.88 7.97 -10.47
N PHE A 349 -7.08 8.93 -10.92
CA PHE A 349 -6.21 9.68 -10.04
C PHE A 349 -7.01 10.69 -9.22
N PHE A 350 -6.60 10.87 -7.98
CA PHE A 350 -7.16 11.89 -7.09
C PHE A 350 -6.07 12.47 -6.20
N THR A 351 -6.34 13.64 -5.64
CA THR A 351 -5.46 14.30 -4.66
C THR A 351 -5.82 13.83 -3.27
N ILE A 352 -4.82 13.43 -2.48
CA ILE A 352 -5.06 13.14 -1.08
C ILE A 352 -5.64 14.38 -0.41
N SER A 353 -6.82 14.21 0.16
CA SER A 353 -7.43 15.24 0.98
C SER A 353 -7.16 14.86 2.44
N PRO A 354 -6.40 15.67 3.21
CA PRO A 354 -6.40 15.52 4.64
C PRO A 354 -7.82 15.82 5.10
N SER A 355 -8.64 14.79 5.32
CA SER A 355 -10.06 14.96 5.61
C SER A 355 -10.25 15.93 6.77
N ALA A 356 -10.98 17.02 6.49
CA ALA A 356 -11.96 17.53 7.43
C ALA A 356 -12.92 16.37 7.77
N GLU A 357 -13.18 16.17 9.05
CA GLU A 357 -14.26 15.30 9.53
C GLU A 357 -15.59 15.82 8.97
N GLU A 358 -16.11 15.19 7.92
CA GLU A 358 -17.52 15.35 7.54
C GLU A 358 -18.29 14.14 8.11
N PRO A 359 -19.38 14.38 8.85
CA PRO A 359 -20.16 13.32 9.47
C PRO A 359 -20.82 12.46 8.38
N VAL A 360 -20.63 11.15 8.48
CA VAL A 360 -21.34 10.17 7.65
C VAL A 360 -22.83 10.27 8.00
N THR A 361 -23.63 10.84 7.10
CA THR A 361 -25.08 10.68 7.12
C THR A 361 -25.40 9.34 6.45
N ASP A 362 -25.90 8.40 7.25
CA ASP A 362 -26.45 7.13 6.78
C ASP A 362 -27.81 7.37 6.08
N PRO A 363 -28.01 6.95 4.81
CA PRO A 363 -29.26 7.14 4.09
C PRO A 363 -30.43 6.23 4.50
N GLU A 364 -30.32 5.39 5.54
CA GLU A 364 -31.36 4.38 5.86
C GLU A 364 -32.22 4.63 7.13
N ASN A 365 -32.52 5.88 7.50
CA ASN A 365 -33.61 6.11 8.47
C ASN A 365 -34.33 7.47 8.34
N PRO A 366 -35.53 7.54 7.74
CA PRO A 366 -36.31 8.78 7.70
C PRO A 366 -37.02 8.99 9.05
N GLY A 367 -36.48 9.87 9.87
CA GLY A 367 -37.23 10.64 10.85
C GLY A 367 -36.96 10.30 12.33
N THR A 368 -36.34 11.25 13.02
CA THR A 368 -36.93 11.91 14.21
C THR A 368 -36.03 13.07 14.64
N GLN A 369 -36.62 14.25 14.80
CA GLN A 369 -35.98 15.45 15.36
C GLN A 369 -35.80 15.32 16.89
N PRO A 370 -34.94 16.17 17.50
CA PRO A 370 -34.18 15.85 18.71
C PRO A 370 -34.97 16.07 20.02
N GLN A 371 -34.73 15.21 21.00
CA GLN A 371 -34.99 15.50 22.41
C GLN A 371 -33.73 15.19 23.22
N ASP A 372 -33.03 16.26 23.59
CA ASP A 372 -32.28 16.35 24.84
C ASP A 372 -33.30 16.66 25.95
N PRO A 373 -33.30 15.92 27.07
CA PRO A 373 -32.80 16.58 28.28
C PRO A 373 -31.99 15.64 29.18
N GLY A 374 -30.72 15.98 29.35
CA GLY A 374 -30.03 16.06 30.63
C GLY A 374 -29.74 14.75 31.35
N THR A 375 -28.47 14.47 31.58
CA THR A 375 -28.08 13.54 32.65
C THR A 375 -26.90 14.13 33.41
N GLN A 376 -27.13 14.38 34.70
CA GLN A 376 -26.12 14.76 35.67
C GLN A 376 -25.05 13.67 35.82
N PRO A 377 -23.83 14.00 36.30
CA PRO A 377 -22.81 13.02 36.63
C PRO A 377 -23.30 12.13 37.78
N GLN A 378 -23.31 10.82 37.60
CA GLN A 378 -23.50 9.88 38.70
C GLN A 378 -22.19 9.73 39.50
N GLU A 379 -22.26 9.96 40.81
CA GLU A 379 -21.23 9.58 41.78
C GLU A 379 -21.10 8.05 41.88
N PRO A 380 -19.90 7.52 42.18
CA PRO A 380 -19.63 6.10 42.13
C PRO A 380 -20.11 5.36 43.40
N GLU A 381 -20.79 4.22 43.21
CA GLU A 381 -21.06 3.27 44.28
C GLU A 381 -19.77 2.61 44.77
N THR A 382 -19.58 2.64 46.09
CA THR A 382 -18.42 2.15 46.83
C THR A 382 -18.42 0.63 46.96
N GLY A 383 -17.55 -0.03 46.20
CA GLY A 383 -17.15 -1.43 46.40
C GLY A 383 -15.64 -1.55 46.25
N ASN A 384 -14.94 -1.93 47.32
CA ASN A 384 -13.49 -2.20 47.43
C ASN A 384 -12.64 -1.70 46.25
N GLU A 385 -12.32 -0.40 46.28
CA GLU A 385 -11.47 0.23 45.27
C GLU A 385 -10.10 -0.45 45.24
N VAL A 386 -9.83 -1.23 44.19
CA VAL A 386 -8.48 -1.72 43.89
C VAL A 386 -7.69 -0.50 43.41
N ILE A 387 -6.95 0.11 44.33
CA ILE A 387 -6.06 1.22 44.03
C ILE A 387 -4.82 0.65 43.35
N LEU A 388 -4.62 1.02 42.09
CA LEU A 388 -3.41 0.67 41.35
C LEU A 388 -2.29 1.65 41.68
N ASP A 389 -1.05 1.15 41.66
CA ASP A 389 0.14 1.99 41.70
C ASP A 389 0.13 2.98 40.52
N ASP A 390 0.79 4.13 40.68
CA ASP A 390 0.93 5.08 39.59
C ASP A 390 1.54 4.41 38.35
N ARG A 391 1.14 4.89 37.16
CA ARG A 391 1.48 4.32 35.85
C ARG A 391 0.82 2.98 35.52
N HIS A 392 -0.12 2.51 36.32
CA HIS A 392 -0.82 1.26 36.01
C HIS A 392 -2.28 1.50 35.65
N VAL A 393 -2.72 0.83 34.59
CA VAL A 393 -4.13 0.81 34.16
C VAL A 393 -4.54 -0.63 33.89
N GLN A 394 -5.63 -1.04 34.51
CA GLN A 394 -6.24 -2.36 34.39
C GLN A 394 -7.46 -2.31 33.48
N PHE A 395 -7.53 -3.29 32.58
CA PHE A 395 -8.62 -3.52 31.65
C PHE A 395 -9.21 -4.90 31.94
N GLU A 396 -10.42 -4.90 32.47
CA GLU A 396 -11.21 -6.10 32.73
C GLU A 396 -12.37 -6.15 31.73
N TYR A 397 -12.48 -7.23 30.96
CA TYR A 397 -13.60 -7.46 30.07
C TYR A 397 -14.35 -8.71 30.49
N THR A 398 -15.55 -8.55 31.04
CA THR A 398 -16.29 -9.63 31.71
C THR A 398 -17.00 -10.55 30.72
N ALA A 399 -17.47 -11.71 31.21
CA ALA A 399 -18.29 -12.63 30.44
C ALA A 399 -19.60 -11.98 29.95
N GLU A 400 -20.16 -11.05 30.72
CA GLU A 400 -21.37 -10.27 30.42
C GLU A 400 -21.13 -9.11 29.44
N ARG A 401 -19.96 -9.06 28.80
CA ARG A 401 -19.58 -8.06 27.80
C ARG A 401 -19.58 -6.65 28.36
N THR A 402 -19.11 -6.53 29.60
CA THR A 402 -18.85 -5.26 30.28
C THR A 402 -17.35 -5.02 30.34
N LEU A 403 -16.91 -3.86 29.85
CA LEU A 403 -15.53 -3.38 29.98
C LEU A 403 -15.42 -2.49 31.21
N ASN A 404 -14.61 -2.91 32.18
CA ASN A 404 -14.20 -2.08 33.31
C ASN A 404 -12.75 -1.66 33.09
N VAL A 405 -12.47 -0.36 33.14
CA VAL A 405 -11.13 0.20 33.12
C VAL A 405 -10.91 0.97 34.41
N ARG A 406 -9.80 0.75 35.08
CA ARG A 406 -9.38 1.53 36.25
C ARG A 406 -7.89 1.80 36.17
N GLY A 407 -7.46 3.00 36.51
CA GLY A 407 -6.05 3.38 36.40
C GLY A 407 -5.63 4.50 37.33
N THR A 408 -4.33 4.57 37.59
CA THR A 408 -3.67 5.68 38.27
C THR A 408 -2.57 6.22 37.35
N LEU A 409 -2.77 7.43 36.83
CA LEU A 409 -1.85 8.15 35.95
C LEU A 409 -1.69 9.60 36.43
N THR A 410 -0.84 9.82 37.43
CA THR A 410 -0.67 11.13 38.08
C THR A 410 -0.18 12.22 37.12
N ALA A 411 0.67 11.88 36.15
CA ALA A 411 1.17 12.81 35.13
C ALA A 411 0.06 13.39 34.23
N TYR A 412 -1.12 12.75 34.21
CA TYR A 412 -2.26 13.12 33.38
C TYR A 412 -3.42 13.69 34.21
N ALA A 413 -3.20 14.05 35.48
CA ALA A 413 -4.21 14.63 36.34
C ALA A 413 -4.93 15.82 35.67
N GLY A 414 -6.27 15.76 35.65
CA GLY A 414 -7.11 16.78 35.01
C GLY A 414 -7.24 16.67 33.49
N GLN A 415 -6.58 15.71 32.83
CA GLN A 415 -6.74 15.47 31.39
C GLN A 415 -7.92 14.55 31.10
N THR A 416 -8.51 14.66 29.92
CA THR A 416 -9.59 13.77 29.45
C THR A 416 -9.03 12.77 28.46
N PHE A 417 -9.22 11.49 28.74
CA PHE A 417 -8.92 10.40 27.82
C PHE A 417 -10.14 10.03 26.99
N SER A 418 -9.88 9.52 25.79
CA SER A 418 -10.89 8.95 24.90
C SER A 418 -10.60 7.48 24.65
N PHE A 419 -11.63 6.64 24.78
CA PHE A 419 -11.60 5.21 24.55
C PHE A 419 -12.47 4.91 23.33
N GLN A 420 -11.85 4.64 22.18
CA GLN A 420 -12.59 4.17 21.00
C GLN A 420 -12.62 2.65 21.05
N ILE A 421 -13.81 2.08 21.22
CA ILE A 421 -14.02 0.65 21.43
C ILE A 421 -14.53 0.04 20.13
N HIS A 422 -13.79 -0.93 19.62
CA HIS A 422 -14.07 -1.64 18.37
C HIS A 422 -14.26 -3.13 18.62
N GLY A 423 -15.01 -3.78 17.73
CA GLY A 423 -15.13 -5.22 17.69
C GLY A 423 -13.85 -5.94 17.27
N PRO A 424 -13.88 -7.28 17.20
CA PRO A 424 -12.72 -8.08 16.85
C PRO A 424 -12.28 -7.87 15.39
N SER A 425 -11.00 -8.13 15.14
CA SER A 425 -10.45 -8.25 13.79
C SER A 425 -11.11 -9.43 13.05
N PRO A 426 -11.33 -9.40 11.72
CA PRO A 426 -10.86 -8.39 10.75
C PRO A 426 -11.83 -7.22 10.52
N GLU A 427 -13.02 -7.25 11.11
CA GLU A 427 -14.05 -6.24 10.83
C GLU A 427 -13.79 -4.92 11.57
N GLU A 428 -13.19 -4.96 12.78
CA GLU A 428 -12.89 -3.80 13.65
C GLU A 428 -14.04 -2.77 13.71
N LYS A 429 -15.29 -3.26 13.68
CA LYS A 429 -16.47 -2.40 13.67
C LYS A 429 -16.46 -1.51 14.91
N HIS A 430 -16.55 -0.19 14.70
CA HIS A 430 -16.68 0.74 15.80
C HIS A 430 -17.96 0.45 16.59
N ILE A 431 -17.82 0.28 17.90
CA ILE A 431 -18.94 -0.01 18.81
C ILE A 431 -19.36 1.26 19.53
N ARG A 432 -18.40 1.95 20.16
CA ARG A 432 -18.66 3.15 20.95
C ARG A 432 -17.38 3.92 21.24
N THR A 433 -17.49 5.23 21.45
CA THR A 433 -16.45 6.04 22.09
C THR A 433 -16.91 6.48 23.46
N GLU A 434 -16.05 6.36 24.46
CA GLU A 434 -16.30 6.83 25.83
C GLU A 434 -15.14 7.73 26.27
N THR A 435 -15.42 8.71 27.11
CA THR A 435 -14.39 9.61 27.63
C THR A 435 -14.36 9.59 29.15
N VAL A 436 -13.17 9.67 29.74
CA VAL A 436 -13.00 9.80 31.19
C VAL A 436 -12.05 10.94 31.49
N THR A 437 -12.35 11.74 32.50
CA THR A 437 -11.41 12.75 33.01
C THR A 437 -10.64 12.16 34.19
N VAL A 438 -9.32 12.26 34.14
CA VAL A 438 -8.44 11.83 35.21
C VAL A 438 -8.60 12.78 36.40
N GLY A 439 -8.88 12.21 37.58
CA GLY A 439 -8.98 12.94 38.83
C GLY A 439 -7.70 13.71 39.17
N ALA A 440 -7.81 14.69 40.06
CA ALA A 440 -6.66 15.47 40.53
C ALA A 440 -5.60 14.62 41.26
N ASP A 441 -6.01 13.45 41.77
CA ASP A 441 -5.16 12.43 42.38
C ASP A 441 -4.56 11.44 41.36
N GLY A 442 -4.79 11.67 40.06
CA GLY A 442 -4.34 10.81 38.97
C GLY A 442 -5.26 9.62 38.69
N ARG A 443 -6.36 9.43 39.42
CA ARG A 443 -7.19 8.23 39.30
C ARG A 443 -8.32 8.40 38.29
N PHE A 444 -8.69 7.31 37.64
CA PHE A 444 -9.88 7.27 36.79
C PHE A 444 -10.49 5.87 36.76
N ASN A 445 -11.79 5.82 36.48
CA ASN A 445 -12.52 4.58 36.22
C ASN A 445 -13.48 4.78 35.03
N LEU A 446 -13.74 3.70 34.30
CA LEU A 446 -14.70 3.65 33.20
C LEU A 446 -15.38 2.29 33.23
N THR A 447 -16.72 2.26 33.16
CA THR A 447 -17.50 1.03 33.03
C THR A 447 -18.39 1.14 31.80
N VAL A 448 -18.18 0.28 30.81
CA VAL A 448 -18.95 0.25 29.55
C VAL A 448 -19.67 -1.07 29.43
N ARG A 449 -20.99 -1.05 29.60
CA ARG A 449 -21.84 -2.26 29.58
C ARG A 449 -22.39 -2.54 28.19
N SER A 450 -22.80 -3.80 27.99
CA SER A 450 -23.58 -4.25 26.83
C SER A 450 -22.88 -4.07 25.49
N LEU A 451 -21.58 -4.40 25.41
CA LEU A 451 -20.78 -4.23 24.18
C LEU A 451 -21.06 -5.28 23.08
N GLY A 452 -21.71 -6.41 23.42
CA GLY A 452 -22.30 -7.33 22.45
C GLY A 452 -21.33 -8.18 21.59
N VAL A 453 -20.02 -8.01 21.71
CA VAL A 453 -18.98 -8.75 20.95
C VAL A 453 -18.09 -9.57 21.87
N SER A 454 -17.40 -10.60 21.38
CA SER A 454 -16.54 -11.48 22.21
C SER A 454 -15.24 -10.84 22.61
N ASP A 455 -14.66 -10.05 21.73
CA ASP A 455 -13.35 -9.47 21.94
C ASP A 455 -13.39 -8.03 21.44
N LEU A 456 -12.52 -7.21 22.02
CA LEU A 456 -12.44 -5.78 21.77
C LEU A 456 -11.05 -5.40 21.30
N ASN A 457 -11.02 -4.39 20.44
CA ASN A 457 -9.84 -3.55 20.21
C ASN A 457 -10.15 -2.16 20.78
N ILE A 458 -9.41 -1.77 21.80
CA ILE A 458 -9.62 -0.49 22.50
C ILE A 458 -8.49 0.45 22.10
N TYR A 459 -8.83 1.53 21.41
CA TYR A 459 -7.90 2.60 21.09
C TYR A 459 -8.02 3.69 22.17
N LEU A 460 -7.10 3.65 23.14
CA LEU A 460 -7.02 4.61 24.23
C LEU A 460 -6.14 5.80 23.83
N GLN A 461 -6.77 6.95 23.64
CA GLN A 461 -6.11 8.21 23.38
C GLN A 461 -5.95 9.00 24.68
N VAL A 462 -4.71 9.15 25.14
CA VAL A 462 -4.37 9.91 26.37
C VAL A 462 -3.93 11.35 26.09
N SER A 463 -3.61 11.66 24.83
CA SER A 463 -3.31 13.00 24.35
C SER A 463 -3.58 13.10 22.83
N PRO A 464 -3.61 14.30 22.23
CA PRO A 464 -3.77 14.47 20.78
C PRO A 464 -2.71 13.75 19.93
N TYR A 465 -1.57 13.38 20.53
CA TYR A 465 -0.41 12.81 19.84
C TYR A 465 -0.11 11.35 20.21
N PHE A 466 -0.86 10.79 21.16
CA PHE A 466 -0.54 9.47 21.71
C PHE A 466 -1.79 8.61 21.88
N MET A 467 -1.80 7.45 21.22
CA MET A 467 -2.88 6.49 21.23
C MET A 467 -2.34 5.07 21.41
N TYR A 468 -2.87 4.35 22.39
CA TYR A 468 -2.55 2.97 22.69
C TYR A 468 -3.61 2.05 22.08
N LEU A 469 -3.20 0.93 21.48
CA LEU A 469 -4.11 -0.16 21.10
C LEU A 469 -4.05 -1.25 22.17
N ILE A 470 -5.19 -1.56 22.75
CA ILE A 470 -5.33 -2.51 23.86
C ILE A 470 -6.35 -3.59 23.45
N PRO A 471 -5.90 -4.81 23.13
CA PRO A 471 -6.81 -5.92 22.89
C PRO A 471 -7.37 -6.44 24.22
N ALA A 472 -8.66 -6.75 24.24
CA ALA A 472 -9.32 -7.38 25.40
C ALA A 472 -10.21 -8.53 24.93
N ALA A 473 -9.95 -9.74 25.40
CA ALA A 473 -10.75 -10.92 25.09
C ALA A 473 -11.85 -11.13 26.13
N SER A 474 -12.93 -11.84 25.80
CA SER A 474 -13.97 -12.13 26.80
C SER A 474 -13.37 -12.82 28.02
N ASN A 475 -13.74 -12.35 29.21
CA ASN A 475 -13.25 -12.85 30.50
C ASN A 475 -11.74 -12.63 30.71
N SER A 476 -11.17 -11.56 30.14
CA SER A 476 -9.78 -11.15 30.38
C SER A 476 -9.69 -10.07 31.46
N ASP A 477 -8.65 -10.12 32.28
CA ASP A 477 -8.30 -9.07 33.23
C ASP A 477 -6.78 -8.82 33.14
N VAL A 478 -6.39 -7.66 32.61
CA VAL A 478 -4.99 -7.34 32.29
C VAL A 478 -4.62 -5.96 32.80
N THR A 479 -3.52 -5.87 33.54
CA THR A 479 -2.93 -4.60 33.97
C THR A 479 -1.72 -4.27 33.11
N TYR A 480 -1.71 -3.07 32.54
CA TYR A 480 -0.63 -2.53 31.74
C TYR A 480 0.07 -1.40 32.49
N TYR A 481 1.38 -1.26 32.23
CA TYR A 481 2.18 -0.12 32.65
C TYR A 481 2.23 0.93 31.54
N PHE A 482 2.05 2.20 31.89
CA PHE A 482 2.01 3.35 30.98
C PHE A 482 3.13 4.32 31.35
N GLU A 483 3.98 4.67 30.39
CA GLU A 483 5.12 5.55 30.60
C GLU A 483 4.79 7.05 30.62
#